data_AF-A0A091T976-F1
#
_entry.id   AF-A0A091T976-F1
#
_cell.length_a   1.000
_cell.length_b   1.000
_cell.length_c   1.000
_cell.angle_alpha   90.00
_cell.angle_beta   90.00
_cell.angle_gamma   90.00
#
_symmetry.space_group_name_H-M   'P 1'
#
loop_
_entity.id
_entity.type
_entity.pdbx_description
1 polymer ?
#
loop_
_entity_poly.entity_id
_entity_poly.type
_entity_poly.pdbx_seq_one_letter_code
_entity_poly.pdbx_strand_id
1 'polypeptide(L)'
;EDCRRDIEKEKVSFWNKTLALRRIQVMAALRDKMKQNDSDSQLMLKIMEDIVRLSQAVVAYQQQAREKEQEVTDIKRRRLLLKEVGRQKLVQIHDMMNKVNEEQTTGKVKMLEEMHNDYQKERKLTTVIQNILQSVIIGSRVNWAEDPSLKAVVLQLEKNV
;
A
#
# COMPACT_ATOMS: atom_id res chain seq x y z
N GLU A 1 34.85 13.78 18.42
CA GLU A 1 33.59 14.53 18.17
C GLU A 1 33.01 15.13 19.44
N ASP A 2 33.10 14.47 20.61
CA ASP A 2 32.62 15.02 21.89
C ASP A 2 33.26 16.35 22.30
N CYS A 3 34.59 16.46 22.26
CA CYS A 3 35.29 17.72 22.59
C CYS A 3 34.80 18.91 21.74
N ARG A 4 34.42 18.69 20.48
CA ARG A 4 33.89 19.75 19.59
C ARG A 4 32.48 20.18 20.01
N ARG A 5 31.63 19.20 20.38
CA ARG A 5 30.28 19.47 20.92
C ARG A 5 30.34 20.21 22.26
N ASP A 6 31.29 19.85 23.12
CA ASP A 6 31.48 20.48 24.43
C ASP A 6 31.95 21.94 24.29
N ILE A 7 32.90 22.20 23.38
CA ILE A 7 33.34 23.57 23.06
C ILE A 7 32.18 24.41 22.52
N GLU A 8 31.36 23.84 21.63
CA GLU A 8 30.22 24.55 21.04
C GLU A 8 29.14 24.86 22.09
N LYS A 9 28.87 23.92 22.99
CA LYS A 9 27.98 24.10 24.13
C LYS A 9 28.46 25.20 25.08
N GLU A 10 29.75 25.20 25.43
CA GLU A 10 30.31 26.26 26.29
C GLU A 10 30.34 27.62 25.59
N LYS A 11 30.58 27.65 24.27
CA LYS A 11 30.49 28.89 23.50
C LYS A 11 29.08 29.47 23.54
N VAL A 12 28.05 28.63 23.32
CA VAL A 12 26.64 29.05 23.44
C VAL A 12 26.32 29.53 24.85
N SER A 13 26.78 28.81 25.88
CA SER A 13 26.65 29.18 27.30
C SER A 13 27.25 30.57 27.58
N PHE A 14 28.48 30.81 27.12
CA PHE A 14 29.17 32.09 27.27
C PHE A 14 28.41 33.24 26.60
N TRP A 15 27.97 33.06 25.35
CA TRP A 15 27.19 34.08 24.64
C TRP A 15 25.86 34.37 25.31
N ASN A 16 25.15 33.35 25.79
CA ASN A 16 23.89 33.52 26.51
C ASN A 16 24.08 34.29 27.83
N LYS A 17 25.10 33.95 28.61
CA LYS A 17 25.45 34.67 29.85
C LYS A 17 25.82 36.12 29.56
N THR A 18 26.63 36.36 28.53
CA THR A 18 27.03 37.71 28.10
C THR A 18 25.82 38.54 27.67
N LEU A 19 24.91 37.94 26.88
CA LEU A 19 23.68 38.60 26.45
C LEU A 19 22.77 38.93 27.63
N ALA A 20 22.60 38.01 28.59
CA ALA A 20 21.83 38.24 29.81
C ALA A 20 22.41 39.41 30.62
N LEU A 21 23.73 39.45 30.82
CA LEU A 21 24.41 40.55 31.50
C LEU A 21 24.18 41.89 30.78
N ARG A 22 24.36 41.92 29.46
CA ARG A 22 24.13 43.14 28.66
C ARG A 22 22.69 43.64 28.77
N ARG A 23 21.70 42.74 28.73
CA ARG A 23 20.28 43.10 28.92
C ARG A 23 20.02 43.68 30.31
N ILE A 24 20.59 43.09 31.36
CA ILE A 24 20.47 43.60 32.73
C ILE A 24 21.06 45.01 32.84
N GLN A 25 22.26 45.22 32.27
CA GLN A 25 22.92 46.52 32.27
C GLN A 25 22.10 47.60 31.54
N VAL A 26 21.57 47.26 30.36
CA VAL A 26 20.71 48.18 29.59
C VAL A 26 19.44 48.52 30.36
N MET A 27 18.77 47.53 30.97
CA MET A 27 17.56 47.80 31.76
C MET A 27 17.84 48.59 33.04
N ALA A 28 19.00 48.42 33.66
CA ALA A 28 19.41 49.24 34.80
C ALA A 28 19.59 50.71 34.38
N ALA A 29 20.33 50.95 33.28
CA ALA A 29 20.51 52.30 32.74
C ALA A 29 19.19 52.97 32.33
N LEU A 30 18.30 52.22 31.66
CA LEU A 30 16.96 52.68 31.31
C LEU A 30 16.12 53.04 32.53
N ARG A 31 16.17 52.21 33.59
CA ARG A 31 15.47 52.48 34.85
C ARG A 31 15.95 53.77 35.49
N ASP A 32 17.26 54.00 35.52
CA ASP A 32 17.83 55.22 36.09
C ASP A 32 17.49 56.45 35.26
N LYS A 33 17.38 56.31 33.94
CA LYS A 33 16.86 57.37 33.06
C LYS A 33 15.39 57.69 33.35
N MET A 34 14.53 56.69 33.45
CA MET A 34 13.09 56.90 33.73
C MET A 34 12.82 57.58 35.08
N LYS A 35 13.72 57.49 36.07
CA LYS A 35 13.61 58.23 37.34
C LYS A 35 13.72 59.75 37.18
N GLN A 36 14.30 60.23 36.08
CA GLN A 36 14.52 61.67 35.82
C GLN A 36 13.19 62.39 35.49
N ASN A 37 12.15 61.64 35.08
CA ASN A 37 10.78 62.09 34.82
C ASN A 37 10.67 63.36 33.94
N ASP A 38 11.64 63.54 33.03
CA ASP A 38 11.61 64.54 31.99
C ASP A 38 10.72 64.09 30.81
N SER A 39 10.52 64.97 29.83
CA SER A 39 9.74 64.67 28.61
C SER A 39 10.27 63.44 27.87
N ASP A 40 11.59 63.27 27.86
CA ASP A 40 12.27 62.18 27.17
C ASP A 40 12.03 60.84 27.88
N SER A 41 11.99 60.85 29.23
CA SER A 41 11.65 59.70 30.06
C SER A 41 10.22 59.22 29.81
N GLN A 42 9.27 60.14 29.65
CA GLN A 42 7.87 59.81 29.33
C GLN A 42 7.74 59.19 27.94
N LEU A 43 8.45 59.74 26.94
CA LEU A 43 8.49 59.18 25.60
C LEU A 43 9.11 57.77 25.59
N MET A 44 10.23 57.58 26.31
CA MET A 44 10.87 56.26 26.46
C MET A 44 9.95 55.23 27.10
N LEU A 45 9.19 55.61 28.13
CA LEU A 45 8.24 54.71 28.79
C LEU A 45 7.13 54.26 27.83
N LYS A 46 6.56 55.20 27.06
CA LYS A 46 5.57 54.87 26.03
C LYS A 46 6.11 53.90 24.98
N ILE A 47 7.34 54.13 24.52
CA ILE A 47 8.02 53.23 23.57
C ILE A 47 8.21 51.84 24.19
N MET A 48 8.60 51.76 25.46
CA MET A 48 8.74 50.47 26.16
C MET A 48 7.40 49.73 26.27
N GLU A 49 6.32 50.42 26.60
CA GLU A 49 4.97 49.83 26.64
C GLU A 49 4.56 49.28 25.26
N ASP A 50 4.80 50.05 24.19
CA ASP A 50 4.52 49.63 22.83
C ASP A 50 5.37 48.40 22.43
N ILE A 51 6.65 48.36 22.80
CA ILE A 51 7.55 47.21 22.57
C ILE A 51 7.05 45.97 23.32
N VAL A 52 6.63 46.11 24.58
CA VAL A 52 6.11 44.99 25.38
C VAL A 52 4.83 44.45 24.75
N ARG A 53 3.89 45.33 24.37
CA ARG A 53 2.66 44.95 23.68
C ARG A 53 2.94 44.20 22.38
N LEU A 54 3.86 44.71 21.56
CA LEU A 54 4.23 44.05 20.31
C LEU A 54 4.89 42.69 20.56
N SER A 55 5.78 42.60 21.55
CA SER A 55 6.47 41.37 21.91
C SER A 55 5.49 40.29 22.40
N GLN A 56 4.48 40.67 23.18
CA GLN A 56 3.40 39.77 23.60
C GLN A 56 2.61 39.24 22.40
N ALA A 57 2.26 40.10 21.45
CA ALA A 57 1.59 39.69 20.22
C ALA A 57 2.44 38.72 19.40
N VAL A 58 3.75 38.99 19.26
CA VAL A 58 4.69 38.10 18.56
C VAL A 58 4.75 36.73 19.22
N VAL A 59 4.85 36.68 20.56
CA VAL A 59 4.86 35.41 21.29
C VAL A 59 3.55 34.63 21.08
N ALA A 60 2.40 35.31 21.11
CA ALA A 60 1.11 34.68 20.85
C ALA A 60 1.03 34.07 19.43
N TYR A 61 1.48 34.81 18.41
CA TYR A 61 1.52 34.28 17.04
C TYR A 61 2.51 33.13 16.88
N GLN A 62 3.67 33.18 17.54
CA GLN A 62 4.63 32.08 17.54
C GLN A 62 4.04 30.83 18.19
N GLN A 63 3.29 30.98 19.27
CA GLN A 63 2.60 29.87 19.92
C GLN A 63 1.54 29.25 19.00
N GLN A 64 0.70 30.08 18.38
CA GLN A 64 -0.30 29.61 17.42
C GLN A 64 0.33 28.89 16.22
N ALA A 65 1.46 29.41 15.71
CA ALA A 65 2.18 28.78 14.62
C ALA A 65 2.70 27.38 15.00
N ARG A 66 3.24 27.22 16.21
CA ARG A 66 3.69 25.91 16.73
C ARG A 66 2.55 24.92 16.88
N GLU A 67 1.40 25.37 17.36
CA GLU A 67 0.20 24.52 17.46
C GLU A 67 -0.26 24.03 16.09
N LYS A 68 -0.27 24.91 15.09
CA LYS A 68 -0.61 24.56 13.72
C LYS A 68 0.41 23.62 13.08
N GLU A 69 1.70 23.83 13.34
CA GLU A 69 2.76 22.93 12.88
C GLU A 69 2.62 21.53 13.48
N GLN A 70 2.26 21.45 14.76
CA GLN A 70 1.97 20.19 15.44
C GLN A 70 0.77 19.48 14.81
N GLU A 71 -0.33 20.21 14.56
CA GLU A 71 -1.52 19.68 13.89
C GLU A 71 -1.19 19.10 12.50
N VAL A 72 -0.41 19.82 11.70
CA VAL A 72 0.05 19.34 10.39
C VAL A 72 0.90 18.08 10.51
N THR A 73 1.78 18.02 11.52
CA THR A 73 2.63 16.86 11.78
C THR A 73 1.79 15.63 12.14
N ASP A 74 0.76 15.80 12.96
CA ASP A 74 -0.14 14.71 13.34
C ASP A 74 -0.99 14.23 12.17
N ILE A 75 -1.47 15.13 11.31
CA ILE A 75 -2.17 14.77 10.07
C ILE A 75 -1.24 13.96 9.15
N LYS A 76 0.02 14.38 8.98
CA LYS A 76 1.02 13.63 8.19
C LYS A 76 1.23 12.22 8.76
N ARG A 77 1.34 12.09 10.08
CA ARG A 77 1.47 10.78 10.75
C ARG A 77 0.26 9.88 10.48
N ARG A 78 -0.96 10.40 10.63
CA ARG A 78 -2.21 9.66 10.34
C ARG A 78 -2.29 9.22 8.88
N ARG A 79 -1.92 10.09 7.95
CA ARG A 79 -1.88 9.78 6.51
C ARG A 79 -0.92 8.63 6.20
N LEU A 80 0.26 8.63 6.82
CA LEU A 80 1.25 7.56 6.64
C LEU A 80 0.72 6.22 7.15
N LEU A 81 0.11 6.19 8.34
CA LEU A 81 -0.52 4.98 8.88
C LEU A 81 -1.62 4.45 7.96
N LEU A 82 -2.51 5.33 7.49
CA LEU A 82 -3.57 4.95 6.57
C LEU A 82 -3.02 4.37 5.25
N LYS A 83 -1.96 4.97 4.70
CA LYS A 83 -1.30 4.48 3.49
C LYS A 83 -0.73 3.07 3.68
N GLU A 84 -0.12 2.81 4.84
CA GLU A 84 0.43 1.48 5.14
C GLU A 84 -0.67 0.43 5.31
N VAL A 85 -1.73 0.75 6.05
CA VAL A 85 -2.91 -0.14 6.18
C VAL A 85 -3.56 -0.38 4.81
N GLY A 86 -3.70 0.67 3.99
CA GLY A 86 -4.23 0.55 2.63
C GLY A 86 -3.39 -0.37 1.75
N ARG A 87 -2.06 -0.26 1.83
CA ARG A 87 -1.12 -1.14 1.11
C ARG A 87 -1.28 -2.59 1.56
N GLN A 88 -1.35 -2.85 2.86
CA GLN A 88 -1.54 -4.20 3.40
C GLN A 88 -2.86 -4.83 2.94
N LYS A 89 -3.96 -4.05 2.97
CA LYS A 89 -5.27 -4.53 2.47
C LYS A 89 -5.24 -4.83 0.98
N LEU A 90 -4.55 -4.01 0.18
CA LEU A 90 -4.43 -4.24 -1.26
C LEU A 90 -3.68 -5.54 -1.57
N VAL A 91 -2.59 -5.82 -0.82
CA VAL A 91 -1.87 -7.09 -0.92
C VAL A 91 -2.79 -8.27 -0.57
N GLN A 92 -3.54 -8.17 0.54
CA GLN A 92 -4.50 -9.23 0.92
C GLN A 92 -5.56 -9.48 -0.15
N ILE A 93 -6.11 -8.43 -0.76
CA ILE A 93 -7.08 -8.56 -1.86
C ILE A 93 -6.45 -9.27 -3.06
N HIS A 94 -5.21 -8.90 -3.42
CA HIS A 94 -4.51 -9.53 -4.53
C HIS A 94 -4.24 -11.02 -4.26
N ASP A 95 -3.79 -11.37 -3.04
CA ASP A 95 -3.56 -12.75 -2.64
C ASP A 95 -4.84 -13.59 -2.66
N MET A 96 -5.96 -13.03 -2.17
CA MET A 96 -7.26 -13.69 -2.24
C MET A 96 -7.72 -13.90 -3.68
N MET A 97 -7.54 -12.89 -4.54
CA MET A 97 -7.90 -12.99 -5.95
C MET A 97 -7.09 -14.07 -6.68
N ASN A 98 -5.79 -14.17 -6.40
CA ASN A 98 -4.93 -15.20 -6.96
C ASN A 98 -5.37 -16.60 -6.52
N LYS A 99 -5.68 -16.80 -5.23
CA LYS A 99 -6.20 -18.07 -4.72
C LYS A 99 -7.50 -18.49 -5.42
N VAL A 100 -8.45 -17.58 -5.57
CA VAL A 100 -9.71 -17.87 -6.27
C VAL A 100 -9.46 -18.25 -7.73
N ASN A 101 -8.54 -17.57 -8.41
CA ASN A 101 -8.18 -17.90 -9.80
C ASN A 101 -7.49 -19.26 -9.90
N GLU A 102 -6.58 -19.59 -8.97
CA GLU A 102 -5.93 -20.89 -8.90
C GLU A 102 -6.95 -22.01 -8.68
N GLU A 103 -7.83 -21.86 -7.69
CA GLU A 103 -8.91 -22.82 -7.39
C GLU A 103 -9.84 -23.02 -8.60
N GLN A 104 -10.23 -21.93 -9.28
CA GLN A 104 -11.05 -22.02 -10.48
C GLN A 104 -10.32 -22.75 -11.62
N THR A 105 -9.02 -22.49 -11.78
CA THR A 105 -8.20 -23.14 -12.82
C THR A 105 -8.03 -24.62 -12.52
N THR A 106 -7.73 -24.99 -11.27
CA THR A 106 -7.65 -26.39 -10.84
C THR A 106 -9.00 -27.10 -11.01
N GLY A 107 -10.12 -26.45 -10.66
CA GLY A 107 -11.46 -27.01 -10.86
C GLY A 107 -11.76 -27.28 -12.33
N LYS A 108 -11.44 -26.32 -13.22
CA LYS A 108 -11.59 -26.49 -14.68
C LYS A 108 -10.72 -27.63 -15.22
N VAL A 109 -9.47 -27.75 -14.76
CA VAL A 109 -8.56 -28.84 -15.16
C VAL A 109 -9.11 -30.20 -14.74
N LYS A 110 -9.56 -30.33 -13.49
CA LYS A 110 -10.17 -31.59 -13.00
C LYS A 110 -11.40 -31.98 -13.80
N MET A 111 -12.30 -31.03 -14.09
CA MET A 111 -13.49 -31.28 -14.91
C MET A 111 -13.12 -31.74 -16.33
N LEU A 112 -12.06 -31.18 -16.91
CA LEU A 112 -11.58 -31.57 -18.23
C LEU A 112 -10.97 -32.98 -18.23
N GLU A 113 -10.23 -33.34 -17.18
CA GLU A 113 -9.67 -34.69 -16.99
C GLU A 113 -10.78 -35.75 -16.83
N GLU A 114 -11.81 -35.45 -16.03
CA GLU A 114 -12.98 -36.33 -15.87
C GLU A 114 -13.71 -36.55 -17.20
N MET A 115 -14.00 -35.47 -17.93
CA MET A 115 -14.61 -35.54 -19.26
C MET A 115 -13.77 -36.33 -20.26
N HIS A 116 -12.44 -36.14 -20.24
CA HIS A 116 -11.53 -36.91 -21.09
C HIS A 116 -11.56 -38.40 -20.76
N ASN A 117 -11.56 -38.75 -19.47
CA ASN A 117 -11.64 -40.14 -19.03
C ASN A 117 -12.96 -40.81 -19.44
N ASP A 118 -14.08 -40.11 -19.32
CA ASP A 118 -15.37 -40.65 -19.73
C ASP A 118 -15.45 -40.81 -21.25
N TYR A 119 -14.97 -39.83 -22.02
CA TYR A 119 -14.86 -39.95 -23.46
C TYR A 119 -14.00 -41.15 -23.88
N GLN A 120 -12.87 -41.41 -23.20
CA GLN A 120 -12.03 -42.57 -23.47
C GLN A 120 -12.74 -43.90 -23.17
N LYS A 121 -13.56 -43.96 -22.12
CA LYS A 121 -14.39 -45.16 -21.82
C LYS A 121 -15.43 -45.40 -22.92
N GLU A 122 -16.16 -44.35 -23.31
CA GLU A 122 -17.17 -44.42 -24.38
C GLU A 122 -16.55 -44.81 -25.72
N ARG A 123 -15.37 -44.26 -26.05
CA ARG A 123 -14.62 -44.65 -27.24
C ARG A 123 -14.25 -46.14 -27.19
N LYS A 124 -13.69 -46.62 -26.07
CA LYS A 124 -13.35 -48.05 -25.91
C LYS A 124 -14.58 -48.96 -26.03
N LEU A 125 -15.69 -48.59 -25.40
CA LEU A 125 -16.95 -49.32 -25.50
C LEU A 125 -17.42 -49.41 -26.95
N THR A 126 -17.38 -48.28 -27.67
CA THR A 126 -17.74 -48.22 -29.09
C THR A 126 -16.86 -49.13 -29.92
N THR A 127 -15.53 -49.11 -29.74
CA THR A 127 -14.62 -50.04 -30.43
C THR A 127 -14.92 -51.51 -30.13
N VAL A 128 -15.24 -51.85 -28.88
CA VAL A 128 -15.64 -53.22 -28.52
C VAL A 128 -16.93 -53.63 -29.21
N ILE A 129 -17.96 -52.77 -29.21
CA ILE A 129 -19.22 -53.03 -29.91
C ILE A 129 -18.99 -53.20 -31.41
N GLN A 130 -18.18 -52.34 -32.03
CA GLN A 130 -17.82 -52.44 -33.44
C GLN A 130 -17.13 -53.79 -33.76
N ASN A 131 -16.15 -54.20 -32.95
CA ASN A 131 -15.45 -55.47 -33.11
C ASN A 131 -16.40 -56.68 -32.97
N ILE A 132 -17.35 -56.63 -32.04
CA ILE A 132 -18.36 -57.68 -31.87
C ILE A 132 -19.27 -57.74 -33.09
N LEU A 133 -19.79 -56.60 -33.56
CA LEU A 133 -20.66 -56.53 -34.75
C LEU A 133 -19.95 -57.05 -36.00
N GLN A 134 -18.69 -56.66 -36.22
CA GLN A 134 -17.87 -57.21 -37.30
C GLN A 134 -17.73 -58.73 -37.20
N SER A 135 -17.41 -59.24 -36.01
CA SER A 135 -17.25 -60.68 -35.76
C SER A 135 -18.55 -61.46 -35.99
N VAL A 136 -19.70 -60.90 -35.59
CA VAL A 136 -21.03 -61.50 -35.82
C VAL A 136 -21.37 -61.53 -37.31
N ILE A 137 -21.17 -60.43 -38.03
CA ILE A 137 -21.44 -60.37 -39.48
C ILE A 137 -20.59 -61.40 -40.23
N ILE A 138 -19.28 -61.46 -39.95
CA ILE A 138 -18.36 -62.42 -40.58
C ILE A 138 -18.72 -63.87 -40.19
N GLY A 139 -19.04 -64.12 -38.91
CA GLY A 139 -19.38 -65.45 -38.40
C GLY A 139 -20.75 -65.99 -38.84
N SER A 140 -21.69 -65.11 -39.22
CA SER A 140 -23.05 -65.47 -39.64
C SER A 140 -23.14 -66.20 -40.99
N ARG A 141 -22.02 -66.34 -41.73
CA ARG A 141 -21.93 -66.96 -43.07
C ARG A 141 -22.84 -66.32 -44.14
N VAL A 142 -23.38 -65.13 -43.88
CA VAL A 142 -24.05 -64.29 -44.88
C VAL A 142 -22.98 -63.76 -45.84
N ASN A 143 -23.23 -63.77 -47.15
CA ASN A 143 -22.29 -63.29 -48.17
C ASN A 143 -22.26 -61.75 -48.23
N TRP A 144 -21.73 -61.14 -47.16
CA TRP A 144 -21.68 -59.69 -46.96
C TRP A 144 -20.85 -58.93 -48.00
N ALA A 145 -20.00 -59.63 -48.77
CA ALA A 145 -19.21 -59.05 -49.84
C ALA A 145 -20.01 -58.81 -51.14
N GLU A 146 -21.09 -59.56 -51.33
CA GLU A 146 -22.02 -59.44 -52.47
C GLU A 146 -23.11 -58.40 -52.22
N ASP A 147 -23.57 -58.23 -50.98
CA ASP A 147 -24.53 -57.20 -50.61
C ASP A 147 -23.83 -55.83 -50.45
N PRO A 148 -24.12 -54.84 -51.33
CA PRO A 148 -23.50 -53.51 -51.26
C PRO A 148 -23.76 -52.80 -49.93
N SER A 149 -24.89 -53.05 -49.28
CA SER A 149 -25.28 -52.40 -48.02
C SER A 149 -24.47 -52.95 -46.86
N LEU A 150 -24.33 -54.28 -46.73
CA LEU A 150 -23.50 -54.89 -45.69
C LEU A 150 -22.00 -54.61 -45.89
N LYS A 151 -21.53 -54.61 -47.14
CA LYS A 151 -20.16 -54.23 -47.49
C LYS A 151 -19.82 -52.81 -47.04
N ALA A 152 -20.74 -51.86 -47.23
CA ALA A 152 -20.55 -50.49 -46.77
C ALA A 152 -20.48 -50.39 -45.24
N VAL A 153 -21.33 -51.13 -44.52
CA VAL A 153 -21.36 -51.14 -43.05
C VAL A 153 -20.06 -51.72 -42.48
N VAL A 154 -19.60 -52.87 -42.97
CA VAL A 154 -18.35 -53.49 -42.49
C VAL A 154 -17.13 -52.60 -42.74
N LEU A 155 -17.02 -52.00 -43.93
CA LEU A 155 -15.92 -51.09 -44.28
C LEU A 155 -15.94 -49.78 -43.48
N GLN A 156 -17.11 -49.27 -43.11
CA GLN A 156 -17.22 -48.11 -42.23
C GLN A 156 -16.83 -48.43 -40.79
N LEU A 157 -17.11 -49.64 -40.31
CA LEU A 157 -16.69 -50.09 -38.98
C LEU A 157 -15.15 -50.25 -38.89
N GLU A 158 -14.50 -50.65 -39.98
CA GLU A 158 -13.03 -50.83 -40.03
C GLU A 158 -12.25 -49.50 -40.08
N LYS A 159 -12.81 -48.46 -40.71
CA LYS A 159 -12.15 -47.15 -40.85
C LYS A 159 -12.15 -46.27 -39.60
N ASN A 160 -12.95 -46.60 -38.60
CA ASN A 160 -13.19 -45.75 -37.43
C ASN A 160 -12.47 -46.23 -36.14
N VAL A 161 -11.37 -46.97 -36.28
CA VAL A 161 -10.48 -47.43 -35.18
C VAL A 161 -9.47 -46.36 -34.78
#